data_AF-A0A9W8IN87-F1
#
_entry.id   AF-A0A9W8IN87-F1
#
_cell.length_a   1.000
_cell.length_b   1.000
_cell.length_c   1.000
_cell.angle_alpha   90.00
_cell.angle_beta   90.00
_cell.angle_gamma   90.00
#
_symmetry.space_group_name_H-M   'P 1'
#
loop_
_entity.id
_entity.type
_entity.pdbx_description
1 polymer ?
#
loop_
_entity_poly.entity_id
_entity_poly.type
_entity_poly.pdbx_seq_one_letter_code
_entity_poly.pdbx_strand_id
1 'polypeptide(L)'
;MTENGITPGSYTVIDHDDESREVETYIEFMRLAIMQANLAEPSSNTFNTGVLLVNGTILIGEGHTREAHAPQQHAAECAIAKARRSKQAYLLRSATMYTTMEPCSSTRMSKVPCTTHIINAKIARVVIGVKEPESFVNCKGVETLCAAGIDVVHLKILQEECLATNIHLLT
;
A
#
# COMPACT_ATOMS: atom_id res chain seq x y z
N MET A 1 25.74 6.43 -18.01
CA MET A 1 26.14 5.24 -17.22
C MET A 1 25.31 5.26 -15.95
N THR A 2 24.21 4.51 -15.90
CA THR A 2 23.40 4.37 -14.67
C THR A 2 23.85 3.10 -13.96
N GLU A 3 24.67 3.29 -12.93
CA GLU A 3 25.18 2.25 -12.04
C GLU A 3 24.02 1.64 -11.26
N ASN A 4 23.57 0.44 -11.65
CA ASN A 4 23.03 -0.64 -10.79
C ASN A 4 22.25 -1.73 -11.55
N GLY A 5 21.97 -1.58 -12.86
CA GLY A 5 21.40 -2.67 -13.66
C GLY A 5 20.00 -3.17 -13.21
N ILE A 6 19.30 -2.42 -12.36
CA ILE A 6 17.92 -2.72 -11.95
C ILE A 6 16.98 -2.22 -13.02
N THR A 7 16.19 -3.12 -13.60
CA THR A 7 15.09 -2.76 -14.51
C THR A 7 13.99 -2.07 -13.68
N PRO A 8 13.55 -0.85 -14.05
CA PRO A 8 12.44 -0.21 -13.37
C PRO A 8 11.16 -1.05 -13.44
N GLY A 9 10.37 -1.01 -12.38
CA GLY A 9 9.04 -1.62 -12.34
C GLY A 9 8.05 -0.84 -13.20
N SER A 10 6.96 -1.51 -13.56
CA SER A 10 5.87 -0.91 -14.35
C SER A 10 4.94 -0.05 -13.48
N TYR A 11 4.25 0.92 -14.11
CA TYR A 11 3.11 1.61 -13.52
C TYR A 11 1.90 1.43 -14.43
N THR A 12 0.85 0.80 -13.91
CA THR A 12 -0.40 0.52 -14.66
C THR A 12 -1.58 1.14 -13.92
N VAL A 13 -2.53 1.73 -14.65
CA VAL A 13 -3.77 2.29 -14.10
C VAL A 13 -4.95 1.48 -14.61
N ILE A 14 -5.82 1.05 -13.70
CA ILE A 14 -7.08 0.36 -13.99
C ILE A 14 -8.22 1.29 -13.57
N ASP A 15 -8.91 1.85 -14.54
CA ASP A 15 -9.95 2.87 -14.37
C ASP A 15 -11.29 2.51 -15.06
N HIS A 16 -11.38 1.29 -15.57
CA HIS A 16 -12.55 0.73 -16.23
C HIS A 16 -12.79 -0.70 -15.75
N ASP A 17 -13.98 -1.20 -16.02
CA ASP A 17 -14.35 -2.59 -15.72
C ASP A 17 -13.56 -3.53 -16.65
N ASP A 18 -12.73 -4.38 -16.05
CA ASP A 18 -11.92 -5.40 -16.72
C ASP A 18 -12.28 -6.73 -16.06
N GLU A 19 -13.02 -7.56 -16.81
CA GLU A 19 -13.50 -8.87 -16.34
C GLU A 19 -12.39 -9.94 -16.29
N SER A 20 -11.12 -9.56 -16.41
CA SER A 20 -10.02 -10.49 -16.21
C SER A 20 -9.94 -10.92 -14.75
N ARG A 21 -9.63 -12.21 -14.56
CA ARG A 21 -9.47 -12.82 -13.24
C ARG A 21 -8.40 -12.12 -12.38
N GLU A 22 -7.40 -11.50 -13.00
CA GLU A 22 -6.37 -10.75 -12.27
C GLU A 22 -6.95 -9.47 -11.64
N VAL A 23 -7.74 -8.71 -12.39
CA VAL A 23 -8.38 -7.49 -11.88
C VAL A 23 -9.43 -7.81 -10.84
N GLU A 24 -10.23 -8.87 -11.03
CA GLU A 24 -11.15 -9.37 -10.00
C GLU A 24 -10.41 -9.70 -8.70
N THR A 25 -9.27 -10.40 -8.79
CA THR A 25 -8.43 -10.70 -7.63
C THR A 25 -7.91 -9.43 -6.95
N TYR A 26 -7.52 -8.41 -7.72
CA TYR A 26 -7.11 -7.11 -7.16
C TYR A 26 -8.23 -6.41 -6.41
N ILE A 27 -9.45 -6.43 -6.95
CA ILE A 27 -10.65 -5.86 -6.32
C ILE A 27 -10.94 -6.56 -5.00
N GLU A 28 -10.94 -7.90 -4.99
CA GLU A 28 -11.20 -8.69 -3.78
C GLU A 28 -10.21 -8.35 -2.66
N PHE A 29 -8.90 -8.40 -2.94
CA PHE A 29 -7.89 -8.10 -1.93
C PHE A 29 -7.87 -6.63 -1.52
N MET A 30 -8.15 -5.70 -2.44
CA MET A 30 -8.28 -4.28 -2.08
C MET A 30 -9.46 -4.05 -1.14
N ARG A 31 -10.61 -4.72 -1.35
CA ARG A 31 -11.75 -4.65 -0.42
C ARG A 31 -11.42 -5.19 0.96
N LEU A 32 -10.61 -6.25 1.05
CA LEU A 32 -10.10 -6.70 2.34
C LEU A 32 -9.15 -5.66 2.98
N ALA A 33 -8.33 -4.95 2.19
CA ALA A 33 -7.50 -3.84 2.69
C ALA A 33 -8.36 -2.64 3.16
N ILE A 34 -9.48 -2.35 2.49
CA ILE A 34 -10.48 -1.36 2.94
C ILE A 34 -11.07 -1.78 4.30
N MET A 35 -11.40 -3.06 4.49
CA MET A 35 -11.85 -3.55 5.79
C MET A 35 -10.79 -3.33 6.88
N GLN A 36 -9.51 -3.52 6.58
CA GLN A 36 -8.43 -3.16 7.52
C GLN A 36 -8.44 -1.66 7.83
N ALA A 37 -8.57 -0.78 6.83
CA ALA A 37 -8.64 0.67 7.05
C ALA A 37 -9.80 1.08 7.97
N ASN A 38 -10.94 0.39 7.89
CA ASN A 38 -12.11 0.63 8.75
C ASN A 38 -11.91 0.23 10.21
N LEU A 39 -10.87 -0.54 10.55
CA LEU A 39 -10.53 -0.84 11.94
C LEU A 39 -9.81 0.32 12.64
N ALA A 40 -9.29 1.30 11.89
CA ALA A 40 -8.59 2.44 12.47
C ALA A 40 -9.58 3.45 13.06
N GLU A 41 -9.39 3.80 14.33
CA GLU A 41 -10.16 4.86 15.01
C GLU A 41 -9.98 6.20 14.29
N PRO A 42 -11.05 6.88 13.83
CA PRO A 42 -10.96 8.16 13.11
C PRO A 42 -10.10 9.20 13.84
N SER A 43 -9.30 9.96 13.08
CA SER A 43 -8.45 11.04 13.58
C SER A 43 -8.76 12.34 12.84
N SER A 44 -8.55 13.49 13.48
CA SER A 44 -8.81 14.80 12.85
C SER A 44 -7.75 15.25 11.85
N ASN A 45 -6.63 14.52 11.72
CA ASN A 45 -5.50 14.94 10.88
C ASN A 45 -4.74 13.79 10.20
N THR A 46 -5.20 12.55 10.31
CA THR A 46 -4.47 11.39 9.80
C THR A 46 -5.43 10.43 9.11
N PHE A 47 -5.19 10.17 7.83
CA PHE A 47 -5.98 9.22 7.05
C PHE A 47 -6.00 7.83 7.71
N ASN A 48 -7.16 7.19 7.66
CA ASN A 48 -7.35 5.76 7.84
C ASN A 48 -6.83 5.06 6.59
N THR A 49 -5.75 4.29 6.74
CA THR A 49 -5.25 3.45 5.66
C THR A 49 -5.15 2.00 6.10
N GLY A 50 -5.33 1.10 5.15
CA GLY A 50 -5.31 -0.35 5.37
C GLY A 50 -4.41 -1.02 4.35
N VAL A 51 -3.75 -2.09 4.79
CA VAL A 51 -2.80 -2.86 3.99
C VAL A 51 -3.04 -4.34 4.16
N LEU A 52 -3.01 -5.07 3.04
CA LEU A 52 -2.78 -6.52 3.00
C LEU A 52 -1.47 -6.85 2.30
N LEU A 53 -0.83 -7.93 2.72
CA LEU A 53 0.30 -8.58 2.06
C LEU A 53 -0.09 -10.01 1.73
N VAL A 54 -0.08 -10.34 0.45
CA VAL A 54 -0.55 -11.62 -0.06
C VAL A 54 0.49 -12.24 -0.97
N ASN A 55 0.70 -13.55 -0.88
CA ASN A 55 1.50 -14.33 -1.82
C ASN A 55 0.60 -15.40 -2.47
N GLY A 56 0.25 -15.23 -3.74
CA GLY A 56 -0.81 -16.04 -4.37
C GLY A 56 -2.15 -15.81 -3.68
N THR A 57 -2.65 -16.81 -2.96
CA THR A 57 -3.86 -16.74 -2.13
C THR A 57 -3.57 -16.68 -0.63
N ILE A 58 -2.29 -16.68 -0.24
CA ILE A 58 -1.87 -16.77 1.15
C ILE A 58 -1.73 -15.36 1.72
N LEU A 59 -2.57 -15.01 2.69
CA LEU A 59 -2.40 -13.81 3.50
C LEU A 59 -1.20 -13.98 4.44
N ILE A 60 -0.18 -13.15 4.29
CA ILE A 60 1.05 -13.21 5.10
C ILE A 60 1.18 -12.05 6.07
N GLY A 61 0.42 -10.97 5.89
CA GLY A 61 0.39 -9.85 6.82
C GLY A 61 -0.72 -8.87 6.49
N GLU A 62 -1.19 -8.14 7.49
CA GLU A 62 -2.24 -7.15 7.37
C GLU A 62 -2.03 -6.04 8.40
N GLY A 63 -2.54 -4.85 8.16
CA GLY A 63 -2.46 -3.79 9.15
C GLY A 63 -3.20 -2.53 8.73
N HIS A 64 -3.39 -1.66 9.71
CA HIS A 64 -4.02 -0.35 9.51
C HIS A 64 -3.26 0.73 10.26
N THR A 65 -3.47 1.98 9.89
CA THR A 65 -2.89 3.14 10.58
C THR A 65 -3.31 3.17 12.04
N ARG A 66 -2.38 3.51 12.93
CA ARG A 66 -2.63 3.64 14.39
C ARG A 66 -3.06 2.35 15.07
N GLU A 67 -2.69 1.21 14.49
CA GLU A 67 -2.89 -0.09 15.14
C GLU A 67 -2.25 -0.12 16.55
N ALA A 68 -2.90 -0.81 17.48
CA ALA A 68 -2.48 -0.89 18.89
C ALA A 68 -2.27 0.49 19.56
N HIS A 69 -3.04 1.49 19.14
CA HIS A 69 -2.99 2.87 19.63
C HIS A 69 -1.63 3.57 19.43
N ALA A 70 -0.82 3.11 18.47
CA ALA A 70 0.45 3.75 18.11
C ALA A 70 0.19 4.88 17.10
N PRO A 71 0.07 6.17 17.52
CA PRO A 71 -0.53 7.23 16.68
C PRO A 71 0.26 7.53 15.40
N GLN A 72 1.50 7.06 15.37
CA GLN A 72 2.51 7.34 14.39
C GLN A 72 2.77 6.17 13.44
N GLN A 73 2.14 5.01 13.66
CA GLN A 73 2.42 3.81 12.88
C GLN A 73 1.55 3.75 11.62
N HIS A 74 2.19 3.52 10.47
CA HIS A 74 1.50 3.40 9.19
C HIS A 74 1.10 1.95 8.91
N ALA A 75 0.00 1.76 8.17
CA ALA A 75 -0.53 0.43 7.85
C ALA A 75 0.52 -0.51 7.22
N ALA A 76 1.34 0.00 6.29
CA ALA A 76 2.40 -0.78 5.65
C ALA A 76 3.48 -1.26 6.64
N GLU A 77 3.83 -0.42 7.62
CA GLU A 77 4.76 -0.79 8.69
C GLU A 77 4.18 -1.91 9.56
N CYS A 78 2.92 -1.78 9.98
CA CYS A 78 2.19 -2.81 10.73
C CYS A 78 2.19 -4.16 9.99
N ALA A 79 1.76 -4.16 8.72
CA ALA A 79 1.62 -5.37 7.92
C ALA A 79 2.98 -6.06 7.69
N ILE A 80 4.02 -5.30 7.32
CA ILE A 80 5.37 -5.85 7.11
C ILE A 80 5.95 -6.40 8.41
N ALA A 81 5.77 -5.70 9.54
CA ALA A 81 6.28 -6.16 10.84
C ALA A 81 5.62 -7.47 11.30
N LYS A 82 4.32 -7.64 11.06
CA LYS A 82 3.62 -8.91 11.31
C LYS A 82 4.09 -10.01 10.37
N ALA A 83 4.19 -9.73 9.07
CA ALA A 83 4.64 -10.71 8.09
C ALA A 83 6.06 -11.23 8.39
N ARG A 84 6.98 -10.34 8.80
CA ARG A 84 8.36 -10.70 9.20
C ARG A 84 8.43 -11.61 10.44
N ARG A 85 7.46 -11.50 11.36
CA ARG A 85 7.38 -12.33 12.57
C ARG A 85 6.69 -13.68 12.32
N SER A 86 6.04 -13.84 11.17
CA SER A 86 5.33 -15.08 10.83
C SER A 86 6.31 -16.18 10.39
N LYS A 87 5.88 -17.44 10.48
CA LYS A 87 6.60 -18.60 9.89
C LYS A 87 6.69 -18.53 8.36
N GLN A 88 5.96 -17.60 7.73
CA GLN A 88 5.84 -17.42 6.29
C GLN A 88 6.61 -16.19 5.79
N ALA A 89 7.48 -15.59 6.62
CA ALA A 89 8.25 -14.39 6.27
C ALA A 89 9.06 -14.51 4.96
N TYR A 90 9.45 -15.72 4.56
CA TYR A 90 10.14 -15.98 3.30
C TYR A 90 9.30 -15.64 2.05
N LEU A 91 7.96 -15.63 2.17
CA LEU A 91 7.03 -15.29 1.09
C LEU A 91 6.96 -13.78 0.81
N LEU A 92 7.51 -12.92 1.66
CA LEU A 92 7.48 -11.46 1.48
C LEU A 92 8.09 -11.01 0.15
N ARG A 93 9.14 -11.68 -0.33
CA ARG A 93 9.87 -11.24 -1.54
C ARG A 93 9.09 -11.40 -2.84
N SER A 94 8.12 -12.30 -2.87
CA SER A 94 7.26 -12.52 -4.04
C SER A 94 5.81 -12.12 -3.76
N ALA A 95 5.58 -11.41 -2.66
CA ALA A 95 4.25 -10.95 -2.28
C ALA A 95 3.82 -9.73 -3.09
N THR A 96 2.49 -9.56 -3.17
CA THR A 96 1.82 -8.34 -3.58
C THR A 96 1.29 -7.63 -2.33
N MET A 97 1.58 -6.34 -2.20
CA MET A 97 0.98 -5.47 -1.21
C MET A 97 -0.26 -4.80 -1.81
N TYR A 98 -1.40 -4.87 -1.12
CA TYR A 98 -2.59 -4.09 -1.42
C TYR A 98 -2.69 -2.98 -0.38
N THR A 99 -2.77 -1.73 -0.80
CA THR A 99 -2.84 -0.57 0.10
C THR A 99 -3.91 0.41 -0.36
N THR A 100 -4.74 0.88 0.56
CA THR A 100 -5.85 1.79 0.20
C THR A 100 -5.37 3.17 -0.27
N MET A 101 -4.18 3.58 0.16
CA MET A 101 -3.53 4.83 -0.23
C MET A 101 -2.10 4.59 -0.73
N GLU A 102 -1.60 5.49 -1.57
CA GLU A 102 -0.20 5.53 -2.01
C GLU A 102 0.77 5.50 -0.81
N PRO A 103 1.78 4.61 -0.80
CA PRO A 103 2.79 4.58 0.26
C PRO A 103 3.61 5.87 0.31
N CYS A 104 3.74 6.49 1.49
CA CYS A 104 4.52 7.71 1.62
C CYS A 104 6.00 7.52 1.20
N SER A 105 6.51 8.46 0.39
CA SER A 105 7.91 8.52 -0.06
C SER A 105 8.80 9.42 0.78
N SER A 106 8.20 10.27 1.61
CA SER A 106 8.85 11.10 2.60
C SER A 106 8.01 11.12 3.87
N THR A 107 8.65 11.36 5.00
CA THR A 107 7.98 11.41 6.30
C THR A 107 8.12 12.81 6.89
N ARG A 108 7.07 13.27 7.56
CA ARG A 108 7.22 14.35 8.54
C ARG A 108 7.71 13.70 9.83
N MET A 109 8.78 14.24 10.43
CA MET A 109 9.53 13.68 11.58
C MET A 109 10.36 12.42 11.23
N SER A 110 11.38 12.12 12.04
CA SER A 110 12.47 11.13 11.84
C SER A 110 12.09 9.66 11.65
N LYS A 111 11.10 9.36 10.81
CA LYS A 111 10.64 8.01 10.50
C LYS A 111 11.12 7.56 9.13
N VAL A 112 11.23 6.26 8.97
CA VAL A 112 11.52 5.62 7.69
C VAL A 112 10.24 5.65 6.82
N PRO A 113 10.30 6.11 5.55
CA PRO A 113 9.15 6.11 4.65
C PRO A 113 8.61 4.70 4.37
N CYS A 114 7.30 4.59 4.10
CA CYS A 114 6.67 3.31 3.77
C CYS A 114 7.32 2.68 2.53
N THR A 115 7.68 3.48 1.52
CA THR A 115 8.40 2.98 0.33
C THR A 115 9.71 2.31 0.71
N THR A 116 10.48 2.86 1.65
CA THR A 116 11.72 2.25 2.14
C THR A 116 11.47 0.91 2.84
N HIS A 117 10.41 0.80 3.64
CA HIS A 117 10.03 -0.49 4.24
C HIS A 117 9.67 -1.55 3.18
N ILE A 118 8.91 -1.14 2.15
CA ILE A 118 8.47 -2.02 1.05
C ILE A 118 9.68 -2.51 0.24
N ILE A 119 10.59 -1.59 -0.13
CA ILE A 119 11.81 -1.90 -0.87
C ILE A 119 12.71 -2.85 -0.05
N ASN A 120 12.91 -2.58 1.24
CA ASN A 120 13.71 -3.43 2.11
C ASN A 120 13.08 -4.82 2.34
N ALA A 121 11.74 -4.92 2.29
CA ALA A 121 11.04 -6.19 2.30
C ALA A 121 11.14 -6.95 0.97
N LYS A 122 11.60 -6.29 -0.10
CA LYS A 122 11.71 -6.80 -1.47
C LYS A 122 10.36 -7.27 -2.02
N ILE A 123 9.28 -6.57 -1.68
CA ILE A 123 7.94 -6.87 -2.21
C ILE A 123 7.96 -6.71 -3.73
N ALA A 124 7.32 -7.64 -4.45
CA ALA A 124 7.39 -7.69 -5.91
C ALA A 124 6.42 -6.69 -6.58
N ARG A 125 5.24 -6.50 -5.99
CA ARG A 125 4.16 -5.68 -6.54
C ARG A 125 3.43 -4.90 -5.45
N VAL A 126 2.99 -3.69 -5.78
CA VAL A 126 2.11 -2.88 -4.94
C VAL A 126 0.87 -2.48 -5.74
N VAL A 127 -0.30 -2.81 -5.24
CA VAL A 127 -1.61 -2.38 -5.75
C VAL A 127 -2.12 -1.27 -4.84
N ILE A 128 -2.36 -0.09 -5.39
CA ILE A 128 -2.83 1.10 -4.66
C ILE A 128 -4.28 1.44 -5.05
N GLY A 129 -5.13 1.78 -4.09
CA GLY A 129 -6.51 2.22 -4.35
C GLY A 129 -6.61 3.71 -4.69
N VAL A 130 -5.85 4.54 -4.00
CA VAL A 130 -5.82 6.00 -4.20
C VAL A 130 -4.37 6.44 -4.42
N LYS A 131 -4.10 7.08 -5.56
CA LYS A 131 -2.88 7.88 -5.73
C LYS A 131 -3.06 9.22 -5.04
N GLU A 132 -2.09 9.64 -4.24
CA GLU A 132 -2.18 10.93 -3.55
C GLU A 132 -2.10 12.08 -4.57
N PRO A 133 -2.99 13.10 -4.52
CA PRO A 133 -2.91 14.21 -5.45
C PRO A 133 -1.62 15.02 -5.24
N GLU A 134 -0.98 15.48 -6.31
CA GLU A 134 0.25 16.28 -6.26
C GLU A 134 0.13 17.55 -5.40
N SER A 135 -1.10 18.01 -5.11
CA SER A 135 -1.39 19.22 -4.33
C SER A 135 -1.39 19.04 -2.81
N PHE A 136 -1.50 17.83 -2.28
CA PHE A 136 -1.65 17.60 -0.82
C PHE A 136 -0.30 17.39 -0.12
N VAL A 137 0.61 16.66 -0.76
CA VAL A 137 1.98 16.37 -0.31
C VAL A 137 2.82 16.11 -1.56
N ASN A 138 4.13 16.44 -1.56
CA ASN A 138 5.08 15.96 -2.57
C ASN A 138 5.31 14.42 -2.41
N CYS A 139 4.23 13.63 -2.44
CA CYS A 139 4.31 12.18 -2.43
C CYS A 139 4.83 11.73 -3.80
N LYS A 140 5.82 10.86 -3.75
CA LYS A 140 6.51 10.25 -4.90
C LYS A 140 6.57 8.74 -4.71
N GLY A 141 5.52 8.18 -4.12
CA GLY A 141 5.47 6.81 -3.63
C GLY A 141 5.59 5.84 -4.78
N VAL A 142 4.73 6.03 -5.78
CA VAL A 142 4.73 5.28 -7.05
C VAL A 142 6.09 5.35 -7.71
N GLU A 143 6.63 6.55 -7.90
CA GLU A 143 7.90 6.77 -8.61
C GLU A 143 9.07 6.12 -7.87
N THR A 144 9.09 6.20 -6.53
CA THR A 144 10.14 5.59 -5.70
C THR A 144 10.10 4.07 -5.79
N LEU A 145 8.91 3.46 -5.82
CA LEU A 145 8.74 2.01 -5.92
C LEU A 145 9.12 1.50 -7.31
N CYS A 146 8.64 2.15 -8.37
CA CYS A 146 8.98 1.77 -9.74
C CYS A 146 10.49 1.90 -9.99
N ALA A 147 11.14 2.97 -9.51
CA ALA A 147 12.60 3.13 -9.62
C ALA A 147 13.39 2.02 -8.90
N ALA A 148 12.80 1.39 -7.88
CA ALA A 148 13.37 0.25 -7.16
C ALA A 148 13.07 -1.11 -7.79
N GLY A 149 12.41 -1.15 -8.96
CA GLY A 149 12.07 -2.39 -9.67
C GLY A 149 10.77 -3.06 -9.21
N ILE A 150 9.90 -2.34 -8.49
CA ILE A 150 8.63 -2.86 -7.99
C ILE A 150 7.50 -2.44 -8.92
N ASP A 151 6.68 -3.38 -9.36
CA ASP A 151 5.50 -3.09 -10.17
C ASP A 151 4.43 -2.40 -9.33
N VAL A 152 3.84 -1.33 -9.86
CA VAL A 152 2.75 -0.60 -9.22
C VAL A 152 1.50 -0.64 -10.09
N VAL A 153 0.39 -1.08 -9.51
CA VAL A 153 -0.94 -1.06 -10.14
C VAL A 153 -1.82 -0.07 -9.37
N HIS A 154 -2.37 0.92 -10.04
CA HIS A 154 -3.34 1.86 -9.48
C HIS A 154 -4.74 1.42 -9.85
N LEU A 155 -5.46 0.87 -8.87
CA LEU A 155 -6.83 0.38 -9.01
C LEU A 155 -7.83 1.54 -8.83
N LYS A 156 -7.77 2.50 -9.75
CA LYS A 156 -8.55 3.74 -9.74
C LYS A 156 -10.07 3.50 -9.72
N ILE A 157 -10.53 2.37 -10.25
CA ILE A 157 -11.95 1.94 -10.14
C ILE A 157 -12.45 1.85 -8.69
N LEU A 158 -11.58 1.59 -7.70
CA LEU A 158 -11.93 1.53 -6.27
C LEU A 158 -11.52 2.78 -5.49
N GLN A 159 -11.17 3.87 -6.17
CA GLN A 159 -10.69 5.08 -5.52
C GLN A 159 -11.75 5.66 -4.55
N GLU A 160 -13.02 5.71 -4.97
CA GLU A 160 -14.11 6.20 -4.13
C GLU A 160 -14.35 5.30 -2.91
N GLU A 161 -14.35 3.98 -3.08
CA GLU A 161 -14.50 3.01 -1.98
C GLU A 161 -13.35 3.16 -0.95
N CYS A 162 -12.11 3.39 -1.41
CA CYS A 162 -10.96 3.63 -0.55
C CYS A 162 -11.07 4.96 0.21
N LEU A 163 -11.48 6.04 -0.46
CA LEU A 163 -11.65 7.37 0.14
C LEU A 163 -12.81 7.42 1.15
N ALA A 164 -13.84 6.59 0.99
CA ALA A 164 -14.99 6.55 1.91
C ALA A 164 -14.58 6.27 3.38
N THR A 165 -13.48 5.55 3.60
CA THR A 165 -12.91 5.29 4.94
C THR A 165 -12.40 6.57 5.63
N ASN A 166 -12.26 7.65 4.88
CA ASN A 166 -11.70 8.94 5.30
C ASN A 166 -12.71 10.07 5.25
N ILE A 167 -14.01 9.79 5.12
CA ILE A 167 -15.04 10.83 5.01
C ILE A 167 -14.99 11.86 6.15
N HIS A 168 -14.59 11.43 7.36
CA HIS A 168 -14.39 12.29 8.54
C HIS A 168 -13.29 13.36 8.39
N LEU A 169 -12.42 13.27 7.38
CA LEU A 169 -11.38 14.25 7.05
C LEU A 169 -11.67 15.06 5.79
N LEU A 170 -12.67 14.63 5.00
CA LEU A 170 -12.98 15.19 3.68
C LEU A 170 -14.22 16.09 3.70
N THR A 171 -14.81 16.28 4.87
CA THR A 171 -15.91 17.21 5.18
C THR A 171 -15.42 18.40 5.96
#